data_AF-A0A327PBA9-F1
#
_entry.id   AF-A0A327PBA9-F1
#
_cell.length_a   1.000
_cell.length_b   1.000
_cell.length_c   1.000
_cell.angle_alpha   90.00
_cell.angle_beta   90.00
_cell.angle_gamma   90.00
#
_symmetry.space_group_name_H-M   'P 1'
#
loop_
_entity.id
_entity.type
_entity.pdbx_description
1 polymer ?
#
loop_
_entity_poly.entity_id
_entity_poly.type
_entity_poly.pdbx_seq_one_letter_code
_entity_poly.pdbx_strand_id
1 'polypeptide(L)'
;MTILQKFSNKFETYKGKVKTYFFRITNKIFPRYFDIDRVSDSVFPLGYCIPDELILDGLPEKKNLWAEVIPGFIETYRFGNEQDYYGMYAEAKFAYTWKKGGWDCLRHYEILGNGTIPVFPDLGNCPSDTLSHLPKSLIIQANRELLPWKNTQAYQENYQKYASAILNHCKENISCSAVSKLFLENLGAKSHHKILFLNCDSNVNYSRELLFIGLSRELELHNGLCHPYPALDFLYEDYPAEKASKCYGRGFGYTRRLKPLLKKESLPSNDVELEDSIRKQHWDFIVYGKMGADEGILGTAPTCPFWKIVSESYSKDQIAFVYGGDHMQNMKDMGSKHSRHLARHARLGKCFVRELKMS
;
A
#
# COMPACT_ATOMS: atom_id res chain seq x y z
N MET A 1 29.09 5.48 -16.20
CA MET A 1 28.38 6.77 -16.03
C MET A 1 29.30 7.90 -16.47
N THR A 2 29.00 8.59 -17.56
CA THR A 2 29.91 9.58 -18.18
C THR A 2 30.02 10.86 -17.35
N ILE A 3 31.11 11.62 -17.51
CA ILE A 3 31.33 12.91 -16.81
C ILE A 3 30.16 13.88 -17.09
N LEU A 4 29.65 13.91 -18.33
CA LEU A 4 28.49 14.71 -18.72
C LEU A 4 27.19 14.30 -17.99
N GLN A 5 26.95 13.00 -17.77
CA GLN A 5 25.81 12.54 -16.96
C GLN A 5 25.95 12.95 -15.50
N LYS A 6 27.16 12.94 -14.93
CA LYS A 6 27.40 13.41 -13.56
C LYS A 6 27.16 14.92 -13.42
N PHE A 7 27.59 15.73 -14.39
CA PHE A 7 27.34 17.17 -14.37
C PHE A 7 25.86 17.52 -14.57
N SER A 8 25.18 16.87 -15.51
CA SER A 8 23.74 17.04 -15.73
C SER A 8 22.92 16.70 -14.47
N ASN A 9 23.19 15.54 -13.86
CA ASN A 9 22.54 15.14 -12.61
C ASN A 9 22.83 16.13 -11.48
N LYS A 10 24.07 16.64 -11.36
CA LYS A 10 24.45 17.62 -10.33
C LYS A 10 23.73 18.96 -10.53
N PHE A 11 23.54 19.39 -11.78
CA PHE A 11 22.83 20.62 -12.12
C PHE A 11 21.32 20.52 -11.87
N GLU A 12 20.70 19.39 -12.22
CA GLU A 12 19.30 19.11 -11.86
C GLU A 12 19.10 19.03 -10.34
N THR A 13 20.04 18.42 -9.63
CA THR A 13 20.04 18.39 -8.15
C THR A 13 20.14 19.81 -7.57
N TYR A 14 20.95 20.68 -8.17
CA TYR A 14 21.09 22.08 -7.74
C TYR A 14 19.81 22.88 -8.00
N LYS A 15 19.21 22.79 -9.20
CA LYS A 15 17.91 23.41 -9.49
C LYS A 15 16.81 22.93 -8.54
N GLY A 16 16.77 21.63 -8.26
CA GLY A 16 15.86 21.03 -7.28
C GLY A 16 16.04 21.62 -5.88
N LYS A 17 17.30 21.78 -5.43
CA LYS A 17 17.62 22.41 -4.14
C LYS A 17 17.20 23.88 -4.06
N VAL A 18 17.47 24.66 -5.11
CA VAL A 18 17.08 26.08 -5.17
C VAL A 18 15.55 26.22 -5.15
N LYS A 19 14.83 25.39 -5.92
CA LYS A 19 13.36 25.36 -5.93
C LYS A 19 12.81 24.99 -4.55
N THR A 20 13.34 23.95 -3.91
CA THR A 20 12.98 23.55 -2.55
C THR A 20 13.22 24.68 -1.54
N TYR A 21 14.38 25.34 -1.60
CA TYR A 21 14.72 26.44 -0.70
C TYR A 21 13.80 27.64 -0.89
N PHE A 22 13.52 28.03 -2.15
CA PHE A 22 12.54 29.06 -2.48
C PHE A 22 11.17 28.74 -1.88
N PHE A 23 10.65 27.52 -2.07
CA PHE A 23 9.36 27.12 -1.51
C PHE A 23 9.35 27.10 0.03
N ARG A 24 10.47 26.74 0.67
CA ARG A 24 10.58 26.81 2.13
C ARG A 24 10.52 28.25 2.63
N ILE A 25 11.14 29.20 1.92
CA ILE A 25 11.06 30.63 2.25
C ILE A 25 9.64 31.15 2.01
N THR A 26 9.04 30.88 0.85
CA THR A 26 7.70 31.37 0.55
C THR A 26 6.65 30.79 1.51
N ASN A 27 6.78 29.54 1.93
CA ASN A 27 5.91 28.96 2.96
C ASN A 27 6.02 29.70 4.30
N LYS A 28 7.23 30.11 4.72
CA LYS A 28 7.42 30.91 5.94
C LYS A 28 6.76 32.28 5.86
N ILE A 29 6.73 32.89 4.68
CA ILE A 29 6.20 34.24 4.47
C ILE A 29 4.68 34.22 4.20
N PHE A 30 4.18 33.17 3.53
CA PHE A 30 2.78 33.02 3.13
C PHE A 30 2.19 31.66 3.56
N PRO A 31 2.06 31.39 4.87
CA PRO A 31 1.64 30.09 5.38
C PRO A 31 0.23 29.67 4.90
N ARG A 32 -0.67 30.63 4.65
CA ARG A 32 -2.03 30.37 4.12
C ARG A 32 -2.08 29.59 2.80
N TYR A 33 -1.04 29.64 1.97
CA TYR A 33 -1.01 28.90 0.71
C TYR A 33 -0.71 27.39 0.88
N PHE A 34 -0.15 26.99 2.01
CA PHE A 34 0.25 25.61 2.32
C PHE A 34 -0.32 25.14 3.67
N ASP A 35 -1.45 25.71 4.09
CA ASP A 35 -2.09 25.46 5.37
C ASP A 35 -2.40 23.96 5.56
N ILE A 36 -1.55 23.28 6.33
CA ILE A 36 -1.60 21.82 6.59
C ILE A 36 -2.82 21.49 7.44
N ASP A 37 -3.18 22.36 8.37
CA ASP A 37 -4.33 22.20 9.27
C ASP A 37 -5.65 22.19 8.50
N ARG A 38 -5.68 22.73 7.27
CA ARG A 38 -6.87 22.71 6.41
C ARG A 38 -7.03 21.43 5.58
N VAL A 39 -5.99 20.60 5.48
CA VAL A 39 -6.00 19.40 4.62
C VAL A 39 -5.71 18.11 5.38
N SER A 40 -5.31 18.17 6.64
CA SER A 40 -5.07 17.01 7.51
C SER A 40 -6.27 16.08 7.56
N ASP A 41 -7.49 16.62 7.61
CA ASP A 41 -8.74 15.85 7.71
C ASP A 41 -9.05 15.05 6.43
N SER A 42 -8.31 15.31 5.35
CA SER A 42 -8.41 14.61 4.08
C SER A 42 -7.18 13.74 3.79
N VAL A 43 -6.28 13.54 4.75
CA VAL A 43 -5.07 12.72 4.60
C VAL A 43 -5.07 11.60 5.64
N PHE A 44 -5.09 10.37 5.17
CA PHE A 44 -5.16 9.16 5.98
C PHE A 44 -3.93 8.29 5.74
N PRO A 45 -3.35 7.66 6.77
CA PRO A 45 -2.32 6.66 6.57
C PRO A 45 -2.93 5.39 5.96
N LEU A 46 -2.20 4.73 5.06
CA LEU A 46 -2.60 3.49 4.42
C LEU A 46 -1.40 2.56 4.27
N GLY A 47 -1.22 1.62 5.18
CA GLY A 47 -0.21 0.59 5.01
C GLY A 47 -0.61 -0.42 3.92
N TYR A 48 0.35 -1.23 3.47
CA TYR A 48 -0.01 -2.44 2.74
C TYR A 48 -0.83 -3.40 3.61
N CYS A 49 -1.44 -4.38 2.94
CA CYS A 49 -2.16 -5.50 3.53
C CYS A 49 -1.63 -6.83 2.97
N ILE A 50 -2.27 -7.94 3.35
CA ILE A 50 -2.04 -9.27 2.77
C ILE A 50 -3.38 -9.97 2.54
N PRO A 51 -3.57 -10.75 1.45
CA PRO A 51 -4.81 -11.48 1.26
C PRO A 51 -5.10 -12.40 2.44
N ASP A 52 -6.38 -12.44 2.79
CA ASP A 52 -6.92 -13.15 3.95
C ASP A 52 -6.50 -14.63 3.97
N GLU A 53 -6.52 -15.28 2.81
CA GLU A 53 -6.16 -16.69 2.63
C GLU A 53 -4.66 -17.00 2.76
N LEU A 54 -3.80 -15.98 2.82
CA LEU A 54 -2.37 -16.14 3.06
C LEU A 54 -1.98 -15.92 4.53
N ILE A 55 -2.97 -15.67 5.40
CA ILE A 55 -2.77 -15.55 6.84
C ILE A 55 -3.16 -16.88 7.48
N LEU A 56 -2.23 -17.49 8.23
CA LEU A 56 -2.45 -18.79 8.85
C LEU A 56 -3.51 -18.72 9.95
N ASP A 57 -4.35 -19.75 10.05
CA ASP A 57 -5.37 -19.85 11.09
C ASP A 57 -4.79 -20.02 12.50
N GLY A 58 -3.59 -20.59 12.61
CA GLY A 58 -2.86 -20.75 13.86
C GLY A 58 -1.37 -20.82 13.63
N LEU A 59 -0.61 -20.89 14.71
CA LEU A 59 0.84 -21.03 14.60
C LEU A 59 1.22 -22.42 14.08
N PRO A 60 2.01 -22.50 13.01
CA PRO A 60 2.51 -23.76 12.50
C PRO A 60 3.66 -24.29 13.37
N GLU A 61 4.01 -25.56 13.17
CA GLU A 61 5.25 -26.12 13.72
C GLU A 61 6.47 -25.38 13.14
N LYS A 62 7.37 -24.93 14.01
CA LYS A 62 8.58 -24.21 13.62
C LYS A 62 9.78 -25.17 13.57
N LYS A 63 10.30 -25.40 12.36
CA LYS A 63 11.45 -26.27 12.09
C LYS A 63 12.78 -25.53 12.11
N ASN A 64 12.77 -24.25 11.76
CA ASN A 64 13.97 -23.43 11.58
C ASN A 64 13.97 -22.27 12.58
N LEU A 65 15.16 -21.88 13.05
CA LEU A 65 15.28 -20.65 13.84
C LEU A 65 15.10 -19.41 12.98
N TRP A 66 15.67 -19.42 11.76
CA TRP A 66 15.70 -18.30 10.84
C TRP A 66 15.04 -18.68 9.51
N ALA A 67 14.26 -17.76 8.97
CA ALA A 67 13.81 -17.83 7.59
C ALA A 67 15.01 -17.67 6.64
N GLU A 68 14.92 -18.30 5.48
CA GLU A 68 16.00 -18.28 4.50
C GLU A 68 16.17 -16.92 3.83
N VAL A 69 15.06 -16.23 3.56
CA VAL A 69 15.10 -14.92 2.90
C VAL A 69 15.73 -13.87 3.80
N ILE A 70 16.77 -13.24 3.27
CA ILE A 70 17.42 -12.08 3.87
C ILE A 70 17.24 -10.91 2.91
N PRO A 71 16.54 -9.83 3.33
CA PRO A 71 16.36 -8.65 2.49
C PRO A 71 17.69 -8.11 1.94
N GLY A 72 17.71 -7.71 0.67
CA GLY A 72 18.92 -7.18 0.02
C GLY A 72 19.89 -8.23 -0.53
N PHE A 73 19.72 -9.51 -0.19
CA PHE A 73 20.52 -10.62 -0.71
C PHE A 73 19.69 -11.42 -1.72
N ILE A 74 19.82 -11.09 -3.00
CA ILE A 74 18.97 -11.61 -4.08
C ILE A 74 19.04 -13.14 -4.22
N GLU A 75 20.18 -13.74 -3.89
CA GLU A 75 20.43 -15.17 -3.88
C GLU A 75 19.54 -15.94 -2.90
N THR A 76 19.04 -15.26 -1.86
CA THR A 76 18.09 -15.86 -0.89
C THR A 76 16.65 -15.91 -1.43
N TYR A 77 16.36 -15.26 -2.55
CA TYR A 77 15.04 -15.26 -3.20
C TYR A 77 14.95 -16.35 -4.29
N ARG A 78 15.28 -17.59 -3.94
CA ARG A 78 15.40 -18.71 -4.90
C ARG A 78 14.08 -19.47 -5.19
N PHE A 79 12.97 -19.02 -4.63
CA PHE A 79 11.68 -19.72 -4.69
C PHE A 79 11.03 -19.62 -6.08
N GLY A 80 10.65 -20.78 -6.62
CA GLY A 80 10.01 -20.90 -7.93
C GLY A 80 8.48 -20.82 -7.88
N ASN A 81 7.89 -21.16 -6.73
CA ASN A 81 6.45 -21.11 -6.51
C ASN A 81 6.12 -20.44 -5.16
N GLU A 82 4.88 -20.00 -5.06
CA GLU A 82 4.38 -19.21 -3.94
C GLU A 82 4.28 -20.02 -2.64
N GLN A 83 3.88 -21.29 -2.74
CA GLN A 83 3.70 -22.17 -1.59
C GLN A 83 5.01 -22.37 -0.83
N ASP A 84 6.10 -22.64 -1.54
CA ASP A 84 7.42 -22.82 -0.92
C ASP A 84 7.94 -21.51 -0.32
N TYR A 85 7.65 -20.37 -0.97
CA TYR A 85 8.05 -19.05 -0.48
C TYR A 85 7.40 -18.74 0.88
N TYR A 86 6.08 -18.92 1.00
CA TYR A 86 5.39 -18.72 2.28
C TYR A 86 5.68 -19.83 3.29
N GLY A 87 5.80 -21.08 2.84
CA GLY A 87 6.18 -22.22 3.67
C GLY A 87 7.50 -22.01 4.39
N MET A 88 8.49 -21.41 3.71
CA MET A 88 9.76 -21.04 4.32
C MET A 88 9.60 -20.07 5.50
N TYR A 89 8.71 -19.08 5.40
CA TYR A 89 8.40 -18.23 6.55
C TYR A 89 7.65 -19.03 7.61
N ALA A 90 6.64 -19.82 7.23
CA ALA A 90 5.81 -20.60 8.16
C ALA A 90 6.66 -21.54 9.03
N GLU A 91 7.70 -22.16 8.47
CA GLU A 91 8.58 -23.08 9.20
C GLU A 91 9.63 -22.38 10.07
N ALA A 92 9.82 -21.06 9.95
CA ALA A 92 10.81 -20.30 10.70
C ALA A 92 10.24 -19.61 11.95
N LYS A 93 11.04 -19.49 13.01
CA LYS A 93 10.70 -18.66 14.19
C LYS A 93 10.85 -17.16 13.89
N PHE A 94 12.00 -16.79 13.32
CA PHE A 94 12.36 -15.41 13.08
C PHE A 94 12.65 -15.17 11.60
N ALA A 95 12.32 -13.98 11.10
CA ALA A 95 12.67 -13.58 9.74
C ALA A 95 13.17 -12.13 9.74
N TYR A 96 14.24 -11.88 9.00
CA TYR A 96 14.78 -10.55 8.87
C TYR A 96 13.92 -9.66 7.97
N THR A 97 13.66 -8.44 8.41
CA THR A 97 13.04 -7.42 7.56
C THR A 97 13.48 -6.02 7.92
N TRP A 98 13.45 -5.12 6.95
CA TRP A 98 13.72 -3.69 7.14
C TRP A 98 13.17 -2.91 5.95
N LYS A 99 13.24 -1.58 6.06
CA LYS A 99 12.85 -0.65 5.00
C LYS A 99 13.65 -0.89 3.71
N LYS A 100 13.05 -0.65 2.55
CA LYS A 100 13.72 -0.67 1.24
C LYS A 100 13.75 0.74 0.65
N GLY A 101 12.92 1.02 -0.37
CA GLY A 101 12.74 2.36 -0.89
C GLY A 101 11.97 3.24 0.10
N GLY A 102 10.93 2.67 0.71
CA GLY A 102 10.21 3.22 1.86
C GLY A 102 10.27 2.28 3.08
N TRP A 103 9.65 2.67 4.18
CA TRP A 103 9.50 1.84 5.38
C TRP A 103 8.60 0.65 5.12
N ASP A 104 7.55 0.85 4.33
CA ASP A 104 6.51 -0.13 4.08
C ASP A 104 6.89 -1.07 2.93
N CYS A 105 7.03 -2.36 3.27
CA CYS A 105 7.42 -3.43 2.37
C CYS A 105 6.44 -4.60 2.54
N LEU A 106 5.99 -5.19 1.42
CA LEU A 106 5.08 -6.34 1.45
C LEU A 106 5.62 -7.49 2.33
N ARG A 107 6.94 -7.69 2.33
CA ARG A 107 7.63 -8.69 3.15
C ARG A 107 7.26 -8.68 4.62
N HIS A 108 7.01 -7.51 5.21
CA HIS A 108 6.62 -7.41 6.62
C HIS A 108 5.37 -8.25 6.87
N TYR A 109 4.38 -8.09 6.00
CA TYR A 109 3.08 -8.76 6.08
C TYR A 109 3.16 -10.23 5.71
N GLU A 110 4.01 -10.59 4.75
CA GLU A 110 4.29 -12.00 4.41
C GLU A 110 4.87 -12.76 5.63
N ILE A 111 5.77 -12.14 6.39
CA ILE A 111 6.33 -12.69 7.62
C ILE A 111 5.25 -12.84 8.70
N LEU A 112 4.46 -11.78 8.92
CA LEU A 112 3.39 -11.74 9.92
C LEU A 112 2.31 -12.80 9.64
N GLY A 113 1.84 -12.88 8.39
CA GLY A 113 0.80 -13.81 7.95
C GLY A 113 1.17 -15.28 8.15
N ASN A 114 2.46 -15.60 8.15
CA ASN A 114 2.98 -16.95 8.35
C ASN A 114 3.35 -17.27 9.82
N GLY A 115 2.90 -16.44 10.76
CA GLY A 115 3.11 -16.67 12.19
C GLY A 115 4.58 -16.61 12.61
N THR A 116 5.36 -15.77 11.94
CA THR A 116 6.81 -15.62 12.13
C THR A 116 7.11 -14.24 12.69
N ILE A 117 8.03 -14.15 13.66
CA ILE A 117 8.34 -12.87 14.31
C ILE A 117 9.34 -12.10 13.43
N PRO A 118 9.02 -10.89 12.96
CA PRO A 118 9.94 -10.09 12.18
C PRO A 118 11.03 -9.48 13.05
N VAL A 119 12.28 -9.68 12.65
CA VAL A 119 13.44 -9.00 13.23
C VAL A 119 13.72 -7.74 12.43
N PHE A 120 13.36 -6.59 13.03
CA PHE A 120 13.36 -5.27 12.38
C PHE A 120 14.20 -4.27 13.21
N PRO A 121 15.52 -4.20 12.98
CA PRO A 121 16.45 -3.48 13.86
C PRO A 121 16.17 -1.98 14.05
N ASP A 122 15.71 -1.28 13.01
CA ASP A 122 15.50 0.18 13.02
C ASP A 122 14.02 0.59 13.10
N LEU A 123 13.12 -0.33 13.46
CA LEU A 123 11.68 -0.08 13.51
C LEU A 123 11.30 1.07 14.45
N GLY A 124 12.06 1.27 15.54
CA GLY A 124 11.86 2.38 16.47
C GLY A 124 12.06 3.77 15.85
N ASN A 125 12.71 3.87 14.69
CA ASN A 125 12.90 5.11 13.95
C ASN A 125 11.80 5.37 12.90
N CYS A 126 10.87 4.42 12.71
CA CYS A 126 9.75 4.56 11.80
C CYS A 126 8.76 5.63 12.34
N PRO A 127 8.33 6.62 11.53
CA PRO A 127 7.31 7.58 11.95
C PRO A 127 6.03 6.89 12.45
N SER A 128 5.27 7.56 13.33
CA SER A 128 4.01 7.02 13.87
C SER A 128 3.00 6.70 12.77
N ASP A 129 2.90 7.60 11.79
CA ASP A 129 1.89 7.58 10.73
C ASP A 129 2.31 6.74 9.51
N THR A 130 3.55 6.24 9.49
CA THR A 130 4.05 5.27 8.52
C THR A 130 3.96 3.87 9.10
N LEU A 131 3.64 2.84 8.31
CA LEU A 131 3.40 1.47 8.83
C LEU A 131 2.35 1.50 9.97
N SER A 132 1.29 2.29 9.80
CA SER A 132 0.29 2.57 10.83
C SER A 132 -0.46 1.33 11.30
N HIS A 133 -0.66 0.35 10.41
CA HIS A 133 -1.36 -0.91 10.74
C HIS A 133 -0.43 -1.98 11.32
N LEU A 134 0.89 -1.80 11.26
CA LEU A 134 1.85 -2.79 11.76
C LEU A 134 1.93 -2.70 13.31
N PRO A 135 1.98 -3.83 14.05
CA PRO A 135 2.08 -3.82 15.51
C PRO A 135 3.52 -3.50 15.98
N LYS A 136 3.99 -2.28 15.69
CA LYS A 136 5.39 -1.84 15.87
C LYS A 136 5.90 -2.09 17.29
N SER A 137 5.14 -1.67 18.30
CA SER A 137 5.51 -1.85 19.72
C SER A 137 5.65 -3.33 20.11
N LEU A 138 4.74 -4.17 19.63
CA LEU A 138 4.76 -5.62 19.90
C LEU A 138 5.98 -6.28 19.26
N ILE A 139 6.32 -5.90 18.03
CA ILE A 139 7.51 -6.39 17.32
C ILE A 139 8.80 -5.95 18.03
N ILE A 140 8.89 -4.68 18.43
CA ILE A 140 10.06 -4.15 19.15
C ILE A 140 10.25 -4.90 20.47
N GLN A 141 9.17 -5.13 21.21
CA GLN A 141 9.22 -5.86 22.46
C GLN A 141 9.63 -7.33 22.25
N ALA A 142 9.04 -8.01 21.27
CA ALA A 142 9.40 -9.39 20.92
C ALA A 142 10.88 -9.51 20.56
N ASN A 143 11.41 -8.61 19.72
CA ASN A 143 12.83 -8.59 19.35
C ASN A 143 13.73 -8.37 20.56
N ARG A 144 13.37 -7.47 21.49
CA ARG A 144 14.15 -7.21 22.70
C ARG A 144 14.17 -8.42 23.66
N GLU A 145 13.05 -9.11 23.83
CA GLU A 145 12.93 -10.19 24.82
C GLU A 145 13.42 -11.54 24.29
N LEU A 146 13.27 -11.79 22.99
CA LEU A 146 13.59 -13.08 22.38
C LEU A 146 14.97 -13.12 21.73
N LEU A 147 15.65 -11.99 21.55
CA LEU A 147 16.98 -11.94 20.92
C LEU A 147 18.06 -11.49 21.93
N PRO A 148 19.21 -12.19 22.01
CA PRO A 148 19.52 -13.43 21.31
C PRO A 148 18.70 -14.61 21.83
N TRP A 149 18.32 -15.53 20.94
CA TRP A 149 17.50 -16.71 21.25
C TRP A 149 18.27 -17.70 22.14
N LYS A 150 17.65 -18.15 23.24
CA LYS A 150 18.29 -19.06 24.22
C LYS A 150 17.71 -20.48 24.27
N ASN A 151 16.74 -20.80 23.41
CA ASN A 151 16.05 -22.10 23.32
C ASN A 151 15.61 -22.74 24.66
N THR A 152 15.30 -21.92 25.66
CA THR A 152 14.74 -22.38 26.94
C THR A 152 13.22 -22.47 26.85
N GLN A 153 12.59 -23.23 27.75
CA GLN A 153 11.13 -23.31 27.83
C GLN A 153 10.48 -21.92 27.93
N ALA A 154 11.00 -21.03 28.79
CA ALA A 154 10.49 -19.67 28.92
C ALA A 154 10.58 -18.86 27.60
N TYR A 155 11.65 -19.04 26.82
CA TYR A 155 11.76 -18.42 25.50
C TYR A 155 10.77 -19.02 24.50
N GLN A 156 10.51 -20.32 24.56
CA GLN A 156 9.50 -20.99 23.72
C GLN A 156 8.09 -20.50 24.06
N GLU A 157 7.74 -20.39 25.34
CA GLU A 157 6.45 -19.86 25.79
C GLU A 157 6.28 -18.38 25.37
N ASN A 158 7.30 -17.54 25.60
CA ASN A 158 7.27 -16.15 25.15
C ASN A 158 7.19 -16.03 23.63
N TYR A 159 7.91 -16.88 22.88
CA TYR A 159 7.81 -16.94 21.43
C TYR A 159 6.37 -17.21 20.99
N GLN A 160 5.74 -18.26 21.54
CA GLN A 160 4.37 -18.63 21.20
C GLN A 160 3.42 -17.47 21.49
N LYS A 161 3.54 -16.84 22.66
CA LYS A 161 2.76 -15.66 23.04
C LYS A 161 2.90 -14.52 22.01
N TYR A 162 4.12 -14.11 21.67
CA TYR A 162 4.34 -13.01 20.73
C TYR A 162 3.90 -13.36 19.31
N ALA A 163 4.26 -14.55 18.82
CA ALA A 163 3.90 -14.98 17.48
C ALA A 163 2.37 -15.09 17.32
N SER A 164 1.64 -15.61 18.32
CA SER A 164 0.18 -15.67 18.29
C SER A 164 -0.43 -14.27 18.30
N ALA A 165 0.04 -13.38 19.16
CA ALA A 165 -0.46 -12.00 19.22
C ALA A 165 -0.22 -11.24 17.91
N ILE A 166 0.96 -11.42 17.30
CA ILE A 166 1.30 -10.82 16.00
C ILE A 166 0.42 -11.38 14.88
N LEU A 167 0.22 -12.71 14.84
CA LEU A 167 -0.61 -13.36 13.83
C LEU A 167 -2.08 -12.93 13.95
N ASN A 168 -2.61 -12.85 15.17
CA ASN A 168 -3.97 -12.36 15.42
C ASN A 168 -4.12 -10.88 14.99
N HIS A 169 -3.16 -10.03 15.36
CA HIS A 169 -3.14 -8.64 14.90
C HIS A 169 -3.13 -8.56 13.36
N CYS A 170 -2.40 -9.46 12.70
CA CYS A 170 -2.37 -9.52 11.24
C CYS A 170 -3.76 -9.77 10.64
N LYS A 171 -4.50 -10.75 11.17
CA LYS A 171 -5.88 -11.05 10.73
C LYS A 171 -6.81 -9.86 10.92
N GLU A 172 -6.72 -9.23 12.09
CA GLU A 172 -7.69 -8.21 12.55
C GLU A 172 -7.45 -6.83 11.93
N ASN A 173 -6.20 -6.48 11.60
CA ASN A 173 -5.82 -5.11 11.24
C ASN A 173 -5.05 -4.98 9.92
N ILE A 174 -4.58 -6.08 9.35
CA ILE A 174 -3.65 -6.08 8.21
C ILE A 174 -4.17 -6.88 7.02
N SER A 175 -5.14 -7.79 7.22
CA SER A 175 -5.78 -8.49 6.11
C SER A 175 -6.36 -7.51 5.08
N CYS A 176 -6.46 -7.93 3.82
CA CYS A 176 -7.11 -7.14 2.78
C CYS A 176 -8.50 -6.68 3.20
N SER A 177 -9.27 -7.56 3.87
CA SER A 177 -10.60 -7.23 4.43
C SER A 177 -10.54 -6.19 5.55
N ALA A 178 -9.58 -6.26 6.46
CA ALA A 178 -9.45 -5.28 7.54
C ALA A 178 -9.08 -3.90 7.01
N VAL A 179 -8.09 -3.83 6.10
CA VAL A 179 -7.64 -2.56 5.53
C VAL A 179 -8.71 -1.94 4.61
N SER A 180 -9.45 -2.73 3.85
CA SER A 180 -10.54 -2.21 3.02
C SER A 180 -11.71 -1.67 3.85
N LYS A 181 -12.08 -2.31 4.96
CA LYS A 181 -13.08 -1.77 5.91
C LYS A 181 -12.68 -0.40 6.45
N LEU A 182 -11.44 -0.28 6.92
CA LEU A 182 -10.90 0.99 7.41
C LEU A 182 -10.82 2.05 6.31
N PHE A 183 -10.47 1.65 5.08
CA PHE A 183 -10.49 2.55 3.92
C PHE A 183 -11.90 3.07 3.64
N LEU A 184 -12.91 2.20 3.60
CA LEU A 184 -14.30 2.58 3.36
C LEU A 184 -14.84 3.50 4.46
N GLU A 185 -14.51 3.23 5.71
CA GLU A 185 -14.85 4.07 6.87
C GLU A 185 -14.28 5.49 6.71
N ASN A 186 -12.97 5.61 6.48
CA ASN A 186 -12.31 6.91 6.27
C ASN A 186 -12.81 7.63 5.01
N LEU A 187 -13.17 6.86 3.97
CA LEU A 187 -13.81 7.40 2.77
C LEU A 187 -15.23 7.91 3.05
N GLY A 188 -15.92 7.38 4.06
CA GLY A 188 -17.35 7.62 4.31
C GLY A 188 -18.25 6.82 3.35
N ALA A 189 -17.71 5.74 2.76
CA ALA A 189 -18.43 4.86 1.87
C ALA A 189 -19.15 3.76 2.65
N LYS A 190 -20.36 3.42 2.20
CA LYS A 190 -21.14 2.30 2.72
C LYS A 190 -20.85 1.05 1.90
N SER A 191 -21.04 -0.12 2.48
CA SER A 191 -20.71 -1.39 1.86
C SER A 191 -21.53 -1.75 0.62
N HIS A 192 -22.69 -1.10 0.41
CA HIS A 192 -23.52 -1.26 -0.81
C HIS A 192 -23.21 -0.24 -1.91
N HIS A 193 -22.26 0.68 -1.68
CA HIS A 193 -21.92 1.68 -2.68
C HIS A 193 -21.14 1.09 -3.86
N LYS A 194 -21.19 1.79 -4.98
CA LYS A 194 -20.43 1.52 -6.20
C LYS A 194 -19.20 2.43 -6.27
N ILE A 195 -18.04 1.82 -6.42
CA ILE A 195 -16.75 2.49 -6.54
C ILE A 195 -16.19 2.24 -7.94
N LEU A 196 -15.89 3.32 -8.67
CA LEU A 196 -15.03 3.24 -9.84
C LEU A 196 -13.58 3.37 -9.39
N PHE A 197 -12.79 2.34 -9.64
CA PHE A 197 -11.38 2.27 -9.31
C PHE A 197 -10.53 2.53 -10.56
N LEU A 198 -10.10 3.78 -10.75
CA LEU A 198 -9.31 4.20 -11.90
C LEU A 198 -7.84 3.84 -11.73
N ASN A 199 -7.35 2.99 -12.63
CA ASN A 199 -5.97 2.55 -12.68
C ASN A 199 -5.15 3.53 -13.51
N CYS A 200 -4.34 4.37 -12.83
CA CYS A 200 -3.59 5.43 -13.50
C CYS A 200 -2.44 4.91 -14.37
N ASP A 201 -1.56 4.06 -13.82
CA ASP A 201 -0.40 3.49 -14.54
C ASP A 201 -0.47 1.96 -14.51
N SER A 202 -0.07 1.28 -15.59
CA SER A 202 -0.24 -0.18 -15.70
C SER A 202 0.70 -1.01 -14.82
N ASN A 203 1.85 -0.48 -14.39
CA ASN A 203 2.77 -1.25 -13.55
C ASN A 203 2.17 -1.50 -12.16
N VAL A 204 2.47 -2.67 -11.60
CA VAL A 204 2.02 -3.10 -10.26
C VAL A 204 2.49 -2.12 -9.17
N ASN A 205 1.62 -1.87 -8.20
CA ASN A 205 1.91 -1.17 -6.95
C ASN A 205 1.06 -1.81 -5.85
N TYR A 206 1.68 -2.58 -4.95
CA TYR A 206 0.94 -3.41 -3.98
C TYR A 206 -0.15 -2.66 -3.18
N SER A 207 -0.03 -1.34 -2.96
CA SER A 207 -1.08 -0.54 -2.28
C SER A 207 -2.36 -0.53 -3.09
N ARG A 208 -2.24 -0.50 -4.42
CA ARG A 208 -3.34 -0.56 -5.37
C ARG A 208 -3.94 -1.96 -5.43
N GLU A 209 -3.14 -2.97 -5.78
CA GLU A 209 -3.66 -4.32 -6.02
C GLU A 209 -4.32 -4.91 -4.76
N LEU A 210 -3.66 -4.80 -3.62
CA LEU A 210 -4.11 -5.44 -2.39
C LEU A 210 -5.33 -4.72 -1.80
N LEU A 211 -5.35 -3.39 -1.87
CA LEU A 211 -6.55 -2.61 -1.53
C LEU A 211 -7.71 -2.95 -2.46
N PHE A 212 -7.46 -3.04 -3.77
CA PHE A 212 -8.50 -3.42 -4.72
C PHE A 212 -9.08 -4.81 -4.43
N ILE A 213 -8.24 -5.81 -4.14
CA ILE A 213 -8.69 -7.15 -3.71
C ILE A 213 -9.63 -7.03 -2.49
N GLY A 214 -9.21 -6.29 -1.46
CA GLY A 214 -10.02 -6.09 -0.26
C GLY A 214 -11.34 -5.37 -0.53
N LEU A 215 -11.32 -4.31 -1.34
CA LEU A 215 -12.53 -3.54 -1.70
C LEU A 215 -13.51 -4.37 -2.53
N SER A 216 -13.03 -5.13 -3.51
CA SER A 216 -13.87 -6.00 -4.33
C SER A 216 -14.60 -7.03 -3.48
N ARG A 217 -13.90 -7.70 -2.56
CA ARG A 217 -14.49 -8.69 -1.64
C ARG A 217 -15.52 -8.06 -0.70
N GLU A 218 -15.13 -7.00 0.00
CA GLU A 218 -16.01 -6.36 1.00
C GLU A 218 -17.28 -5.76 0.40
N LEU A 219 -17.18 -5.09 -0.75
CA LEU A 219 -18.36 -4.54 -1.40
C LEU A 219 -19.25 -5.65 -1.97
N GLU A 220 -18.69 -6.68 -2.60
CA GLU A 220 -19.48 -7.79 -3.16
C GLU A 220 -20.29 -8.53 -2.08
N LEU A 221 -19.72 -8.74 -0.88
CA LEU A 221 -20.42 -9.33 0.27
C LEU A 221 -21.70 -8.58 0.65
N HIS A 222 -21.78 -7.30 0.34
CA HIS A 222 -22.87 -6.41 0.72
C HIS A 222 -23.64 -5.82 -0.48
N ASN A 223 -23.57 -6.48 -1.65
CA ASN A 223 -24.19 -6.05 -2.91
C ASN A 223 -23.72 -4.67 -3.42
N GLY A 224 -22.56 -4.20 -2.96
CA GLY A 224 -21.82 -3.10 -3.58
C GLY A 224 -20.97 -3.58 -4.75
N LEU A 225 -20.17 -2.66 -5.31
CA LEU A 225 -19.32 -2.94 -6.47
C LEU A 225 -18.02 -2.13 -6.41
N CYS A 226 -16.88 -2.77 -6.67
CA CYS A 226 -15.62 -2.09 -7.00
C CYS A 226 -15.22 -2.45 -8.43
N HIS A 227 -15.35 -1.51 -9.37
CA HIS A 227 -15.04 -1.74 -10.78
C HIS A 227 -13.68 -1.14 -11.17
N PRO A 228 -12.69 -1.94 -11.59
CA PRO A 228 -11.41 -1.41 -12.04
C PRO A 228 -11.47 -0.94 -13.50
N TYR A 229 -10.85 0.19 -13.81
CA TYR A 229 -10.66 0.62 -15.20
C TYR A 229 -9.29 1.29 -15.45
N PRO A 230 -8.48 0.82 -16.42
CA PRO A 230 -8.66 -0.41 -17.21
C PRO A 230 -8.70 -1.68 -16.33
N ALA A 231 -9.09 -2.82 -16.91
CA ALA A 231 -9.26 -4.06 -16.16
C ALA A 231 -7.94 -4.56 -15.51
N LEU A 232 -8.04 -5.14 -14.31
CA LEU A 232 -6.94 -5.78 -13.58
C LEU A 232 -7.05 -7.31 -13.66
N ASP A 233 -7.06 -7.85 -14.88
CA ASP A 233 -7.35 -9.27 -15.13
C ASP A 233 -6.47 -10.23 -14.33
N PHE A 234 -5.21 -9.86 -14.08
CA PHE A 234 -4.24 -10.68 -13.36
C PHE A 234 -4.60 -10.94 -11.88
N LEU A 235 -5.57 -10.22 -11.33
CA LEU A 235 -6.08 -10.44 -9.98
C LEU A 235 -7.14 -11.54 -9.91
N TYR A 236 -7.69 -12.01 -11.04
CA TYR A 236 -8.75 -13.00 -11.07
C TYR A 236 -8.24 -14.44 -11.23
N GLU A 237 -8.92 -15.40 -10.62
CA GLU A 237 -8.51 -16.81 -10.52
C GLU A 237 -8.31 -17.51 -11.89
N ASP A 238 -9.07 -17.06 -12.89
CA ASP A 238 -9.06 -17.54 -14.28
C ASP A 238 -7.92 -16.94 -15.12
N TYR A 239 -7.15 -16.00 -14.56
CA TYR A 239 -5.95 -15.49 -15.23
C TYR A 239 -4.90 -16.60 -15.42
N PRO A 240 -4.30 -16.76 -16.61
CA PRO A 240 -3.37 -17.85 -16.88
C PRO A 240 -2.17 -17.87 -15.93
N ALA A 241 -1.94 -18.99 -15.25
CA ALA A 241 -0.87 -19.14 -14.27
C ALA A 241 0.54 -18.86 -14.84
N GLU A 242 0.78 -19.21 -16.11
CA GLU A 242 2.04 -18.92 -16.81
C GLU A 242 2.27 -17.41 -17.03
N LYS A 243 1.18 -16.63 -17.17
CA LYS A 243 1.27 -15.17 -17.25
C LYS A 243 1.43 -14.56 -15.87
N ALA A 244 0.71 -15.08 -14.87
CA ALA A 244 0.81 -14.63 -13.48
C ALA A 244 2.25 -14.74 -12.95
N SER A 245 2.94 -15.84 -13.26
CA SER A 245 4.33 -16.07 -12.83
C SER A 245 5.35 -15.10 -13.46
N LYS A 246 4.97 -14.39 -14.53
CA LYS A 246 5.77 -13.34 -15.18
C LYS A 246 5.46 -11.94 -14.64
N CYS A 247 4.42 -11.79 -13.82
CA CYS A 247 4.13 -10.53 -13.14
C CYS A 247 5.25 -10.17 -12.14
N TYR A 248 5.29 -8.90 -11.72
CA TYR A 248 6.28 -8.42 -10.75
C TYR A 248 6.26 -9.29 -9.48
N GLY A 249 7.44 -9.67 -8.98
CA GLY A 249 7.55 -10.57 -7.82
C GLY A 249 6.96 -11.96 -8.08
N ARG A 250 6.99 -12.45 -9.33
CA ARG A 250 6.38 -13.72 -9.79
C ARG A 250 4.87 -13.81 -9.56
N GLY A 251 4.21 -12.67 -9.36
CA GLY A 251 2.79 -12.62 -9.04
C GLY A 251 2.42 -13.07 -7.63
N PHE A 252 3.41 -13.33 -6.76
CA PHE A 252 3.15 -13.83 -5.40
C PHE A 252 2.40 -12.78 -4.57
N GLY A 253 1.49 -13.25 -3.74
CA GLY A 253 0.64 -12.44 -2.89
C GLY A 253 -0.62 -11.94 -3.60
N TYR A 254 -0.54 -11.36 -4.78
CA TYR A 254 -1.66 -10.56 -5.32
C TYR A 254 -2.36 -11.14 -6.55
N THR A 255 -1.71 -11.99 -7.35
CA THR A 255 -2.36 -12.53 -8.54
C THR A 255 -3.38 -13.62 -8.19
N ARG A 256 -4.44 -13.73 -8.99
CA ARG A 256 -5.43 -14.83 -8.89
C ARG A 256 -6.09 -14.95 -7.50
N ARG A 257 -6.49 -13.81 -6.93
CA ARG A 257 -7.14 -13.68 -5.60
C ARG A 257 -8.63 -13.39 -5.66
N LEU A 258 -9.17 -13.04 -6.82
CA LEU A 258 -10.58 -12.69 -6.99
C LEU A 258 -11.29 -13.74 -7.84
N LYS A 259 -12.51 -14.09 -7.43
CA LYS A 259 -13.40 -14.87 -8.28
C LYS A 259 -13.80 -14.04 -9.49
N PRO A 260 -13.93 -14.64 -10.69
CA PRO A 260 -14.44 -13.93 -11.85
C PRO A 260 -15.79 -13.28 -11.52
N LEU A 261 -15.94 -12.00 -11.85
CA LEU A 261 -17.19 -11.28 -11.62
C LEU A 261 -18.32 -11.98 -12.35
N LEU A 262 -19.30 -12.49 -11.61
CA LEU A 262 -20.58 -12.87 -12.18
C LEU A 262 -21.23 -11.58 -12.69
N LYS A 263 -21.31 -11.41 -14.00
CA LYS A 263 -21.88 -10.20 -14.64
C LYS A 263 -23.35 -10.05 -14.27
N LYS A 264 -23.64 -9.42 -13.13
CA LYS A 264 -24.99 -9.08 -12.67
C LYS A 264 -25.53 -7.84 -13.40
N GLU A 265 -24.64 -6.97 -13.85
CA GLU A 265 -24.96 -5.77 -14.62
C GLU A 265 -23.95 -5.53 -15.75
N SER A 266 -24.34 -4.73 -16.74
CA SER A 266 -23.46 -4.29 -17.83
C SER A 266 -22.55 -3.19 -17.30
N LEU A 267 -21.26 -3.50 -17.19
CA LEU A 267 -20.21 -2.57 -16.75
C LEU A 267 -19.50 -1.97 -17.96
N PRO A 268 -19.03 -0.71 -17.86
CA PRO A 268 -18.35 -0.05 -18.97
C PRO A 268 -17.08 -0.80 -19.35
N SER A 269 -16.95 -1.06 -20.65
CA SER A 269 -15.89 -1.88 -21.25
C SER A 269 -14.90 -1.07 -22.10
N ASN A 270 -15.23 0.19 -22.39
CA ASN A 270 -14.43 1.11 -23.18
C ASN A 270 -14.56 2.55 -22.65
N ASP A 271 -13.71 3.44 -23.15
CA ASP A 271 -13.62 4.82 -22.66
C ASP A 271 -14.94 5.59 -22.83
N VAL A 272 -15.67 5.36 -23.92
CA VAL A 272 -16.94 6.05 -24.21
C VAL A 272 -18.02 5.66 -23.20
N GLU A 273 -18.19 4.36 -22.95
CA GLU A 273 -19.12 3.84 -21.95
C GLU A 273 -18.72 4.31 -20.54
N LEU A 274 -17.42 4.34 -20.25
CA LEU A 274 -16.93 4.80 -18.95
C LEU A 274 -17.23 6.29 -18.74
N GLU A 275 -16.92 7.15 -19.71
CA GLU A 275 -17.21 8.58 -19.64
C GLU A 275 -18.70 8.84 -19.44
N ASP A 276 -19.57 8.12 -20.17
CA ASP A 276 -21.02 8.21 -20.01
C ASP A 276 -21.45 7.81 -18.59
N SER A 277 -20.91 6.70 -18.04
CA SER A 277 -21.20 6.27 -16.66
C SER A 277 -20.76 7.31 -15.61
N ILE A 278 -19.63 7.99 -15.83
CA ILE A 278 -19.12 9.05 -14.94
C ILE A 278 -20.04 10.28 -15.01
N ARG A 279 -20.46 10.70 -16.20
CA ARG A 279 -21.38 11.85 -16.39
C ARG A 279 -22.76 11.59 -15.81
N LYS A 280 -23.25 10.35 -15.89
CA LYS A 280 -24.52 9.92 -15.28
C LYS A 280 -24.44 9.70 -13.78
N GLN A 281 -23.28 9.94 -13.15
CA GLN A 281 -23.04 9.68 -11.73
C GLN A 281 -23.45 8.26 -11.31
N HIS A 282 -23.13 7.26 -12.15
CA HIS A 282 -23.42 5.86 -11.85
C HIS A 282 -22.65 5.33 -10.62
N TRP A 283 -21.54 5.97 -10.29
CA TRP A 283 -20.67 5.60 -9.19
C TRP A 283 -20.95 6.50 -7.99
N ASP A 284 -20.84 5.97 -6.78
CA ASP A 284 -20.93 6.77 -5.56
C ASP A 284 -19.59 7.47 -5.27
N PHE A 285 -18.48 6.76 -5.56
CA PHE A 285 -17.10 7.23 -5.34
C PHE A 285 -16.19 6.91 -6.53
N ILE A 286 -15.21 7.80 -6.74
CA ILE A 286 -14.10 7.60 -7.69
C ILE A 286 -12.80 7.45 -6.90
N VAL A 287 -12.14 6.31 -7.03
CA VAL A 287 -10.84 6.03 -6.40
C VAL A 287 -9.76 5.98 -7.46
N TYR A 288 -8.78 6.87 -7.36
CA TYR A 288 -7.59 6.86 -8.19
C TYR A 288 -6.48 6.03 -7.55
N GLY A 289 -6.16 4.91 -8.19
CA GLY A 289 -5.04 4.06 -7.80
C GLY A 289 -3.70 4.60 -8.28
N LYS A 290 -2.65 4.40 -7.47
CA LYS A 290 -1.25 4.66 -7.83
C LYS A 290 -0.96 6.15 -8.09
N MET A 291 -1.14 6.94 -7.05
CA MET A 291 -0.94 8.38 -7.04
C MET A 291 0.39 8.76 -6.38
N GLY A 292 1.01 9.84 -6.83
CA GLY A 292 2.26 10.33 -6.26
C GLY A 292 3.14 11.06 -7.25
N ALA A 293 4.07 11.85 -6.73
CA ALA A 293 5.08 12.54 -7.55
C ALA A 293 6.17 11.59 -8.09
N ASP A 294 6.19 10.34 -7.62
CA ASP A 294 7.03 9.23 -8.05
C ASP A 294 6.29 8.23 -8.95
N GLU A 295 4.98 8.38 -9.15
CA GLU A 295 4.12 7.46 -9.93
C GLU A 295 3.84 7.95 -11.37
N GLY A 296 4.75 8.76 -11.91
CA GLY A 296 4.65 9.29 -13.28
C GLY A 296 3.57 10.35 -13.47
N ILE A 297 3.30 10.69 -14.73
CA ILE A 297 2.36 11.78 -15.07
C ILE A 297 0.90 11.40 -14.83
N LEU A 298 0.55 10.12 -14.95
CA LEU A 298 -0.82 9.64 -14.73
C LEU A 298 -1.16 9.56 -13.23
N GLY A 299 -0.17 9.44 -12.33
CA GLY A 299 -0.36 9.48 -10.87
C GLY A 299 -0.56 10.89 -10.29
N THR A 300 -0.94 11.87 -11.13
CA THR A 300 -1.00 13.29 -10.78
C THR A 300 -2.23 13.96 -11.38
N ALA A 301 -3.04 14.64 -10.56
CA ALA A 301 -4.08 15.53 -11.07
C ALA A 301 -3.44 16.85 -11.60
N PRO A 302 -3.92 17.43 -12.70
CA PRO A 302 -5.11 17.04 -13.48
C PRO A 302 -4.84 16.07 -14.65
N THR A 303 -3.67 15.43 -14.70
CA THR A 303 -3.24 14.57 -15.81
C THR A 303 -3.60 13.10 -15.63
N CYS A 304 -4.21 12.73 -14.51
CA CYS A 304 -4.74 11.39 -14.28
C CYS A 304 -5.96 11.10 -15.19
N PRO A 305 -6.23 9.83 -15.52
CA PRO A 305 -7.29 9.46 -16.46
C PRO A 305 -8.65 10.06 -16.09
N PHE A 306 -9.39 10.54 -17.10
CA PHE A 306 -10.75 11.07 -16.96
C PHE A 306 -10.92 12.25 -15.98
N TRP A 307 -9.81 12.86 -15.50
CA TRP A 307 -9.85 13.86 -14.43
C TRP A 307 -10.82 15.00 -14.70
N LYS A 308 -10.83 15.54 -15.93
CA LYS A 308 -11.72 16.65 -16.30
C LYS A 308 -13.18 16.31 -15.98
N ILE A 309 -13.66 15.19 -16.50
CA ILE A 309 -15.06 14.76 -16.37
C ILE A 309 -15.36 14.37 -14.92
N VAL A 310 -14.43 13.69 -14.25
CA VAL A 310 -14.59 13.36 -12.82
C VAL A 310 -14.71 14.62 -11.97
N SER A 311 -13.84 15.62 -12.19
CA SER A 311 -13.86 16.88 -11.43
C SER A 311 -15.08 17.77 -11.73
N GLU A 312 -15.73 17.57 -12.88
CA GLU A 312 -16.98 18.24 -13.25
C GLU A 312 -18.21 17.53 -12.65
N SER A 313 -18.14 16.20 -12.46
CA SER A 313 -19.28 15.38 -12.02
C SER A 313 -19.28 14.99 -10.54
N TYR A 314 -18.14 15.01 -9.85
CA TYR A 314 -18.00 14.51 -8.47
C TYR A 314 -17.45 15.58 -7.53
N SER A 315 -17.99 15.64 -6.32
CA SER A 315 -17.44 16.49 -5.27
C SER A 315 -16.13 15.90 -4.72
N LYS A 316 -15.31 16.74 -4.07
CA LYS A 316 -14.06 16.29 -3.43
C LYS A 316 -14.27 15.16 -2.42
N ASP A 317 -15.42 15.12 -1.75
CA ASP A 317 -15.72 14.12 -0.71
C ASP A 317 -16.06 12.74 -1.31
N GLN A 318 -16.30 12.69 -2.62
CA GLN A 318 -16.52 11.46 -3.40
C GLN A 318 -15.26 10.98 -4.15
N ILE A 319 -14.14 11.71 -4.03
CA ILE A 319 -12.90 11.40 -4.75
C ILE A 319 -11.83 10.97 -3.74
N ALA A 320 -11.14 9.87 -4.06
CA ALA A 320 -10.01 9.38 -3.28
C ALA A 320 -8.76 9.17 -4.14
N PHE A 321 -7.58 9.35 -3.53
CA PHE A 321 -6.27 9.14 -4.12
C PHE A 321 -5.45 8.16 -3.28
N VAL A 322 -5.00 7.06 -3.88
CA VAL A 322 -4.21 6.03 -3.21
C VAL A 322 -2.73 6.22 -3.54
N TYR A 323 -1.95 6.64 -2.56
CA TYR A 323 -0.51 6.92 -2.67
C TYR A 323 0.32 5.71 -2.22
N GLY A 324 0.97 5.07 -3.20
CA GLY A 324 1.78 3.87 -2.98
C GLY A 324 3.27 4.03 -3.25
N GLY A 325 3.76 5.27 -3.40
CA GLY A 325 5.16 5.54 -3.70
C GLY A 325 6.11 5.35 -2.50
N ASP A 326 7.39 5.14 -2.78
CA ASP A 326 8.46 4.90 -1.80
C ASP A 326 8.90 6.15 -1.03
N HIS A 327 8.58 7.33 -1.53
CA HIS A 327 9.04 8.57 -0.91
C HIS A 327 8.15 9.01 0.24
N MET A 328 8.76 9.32 1.39
CA MET A 328 8.08 9.91 2.53
C MET A 328 7.33 11.22 2.20
N GLN A 329 6.03 11.25 2.50
CA GLN A 329 5.19 12.43 2.47
C GLN A 329 5.18 13.09 3.85
N ASN A 330 6.24 13.85 4.13
CA ASN A 330 6.38 14.58 5.39
C ASN A 330 5.62 15.91 5.34
N MET A 331 4.45 15.97 5.97
CA MET A 331 3.58 17.15 5.97
C MET A 331 4.23 18.35 6.66
N LYS A 332 5.23 18.16 7.53
CA LYS A 332 6.01 19.27 8.13
C LYS A 332 7.05 19.88 7.19
N ASP A 333 7.39 19.22 6.08
CA ASP A 333 8.34 19.73 5.08
C ASP A 333 7.66 20.06 3.75
N MET A 334 6.97 21.20 3.71
CA MET A 334 6.40 21.75 2.46
C MET A 334 7.47 22.20 1.44
N GLY A 335 8.76 22.10 1.79
CA GLY A 335 9.87 22.18 0.84
C GLY A 335 9.99 20.96 -0.07
N SER A 336 9.47 19.81 0.36
CA SER A 336 9.45 18.59 -0.46
C SER A 336 8.44 18.70 -1.62
N LYS A 337 8.83 18.18 -2.79
CA LYS A 337 7.90 18.04 -3.93
C LYS A 337 6.75 17.08 -3.60
N HIS A 338 7.01 16.07 -2.76
CA HIS A 338 6.02 15.05 -2.39
C HIS A 338 4.96 15.64 -1.47
N SER A 339 5.37 16.38 -0.43
CA SER A 339 4.44 17.03 0.51
C SER A 339 3.57 18.09 -0.18
N ARG A 340 4.14 18.90 -1.08
CA ARG A 340 3.34 19.84 -1.88
C ARG A 340 2.36 19.15 -2.82
N HIS A 341 2.75 18.02 -3.41
CA HIS A 341 1.89 17.24 -4.29
C HIS A 341 0.71 16.67 -3.51
N LEU A 342 0.97 16.05 -2.35
CA LEU A 342 -0.05 15.54 -1.45
C LEU A 342 -1.00 16.64 -0.97
N ALA A 343 -0.48 17.76 -0.47
CA ALA A 343 -1.31 18.88 0.00
C ALA A 343 -2.20 19.45 -1.11
N ARG A 344 -1.77 19.43 -2.37
CA ARG A 344 -2.59 19.85 -3.51
C ARG A 344 -3.71 18.85 -3.79
N HIS A 345 -3.42 17.55 -3.80
CA HIS A 345 -4.45 16.53 -4.03
C HIS A 345 -5.44 16.45 -2.87
N ALA A 346 -5.01 16.68 -1.63
CA ALA A 346 -5.89 16.72 -0.46
C ALA A 346 -6.97 17.81 -0.53
N ARG A 347 -6.81 18.82 -1.41
CA ARG A 347 -7.86 19.82 -1.72
C ARG A 347 -8.89 19.33 -2.74
N LEU A 348 -8.53 18.30 -3.49
CA LEU A 348 -9.32 17.73 -4.58
C LEU A 348 -10.04 16.45 -4.17
N GLY A 349 -9.60 15.81 -3.08
CA GLY A 349 -10.22 14.62 -2.52
C GLY A 349 -9.41 14.01 -1.37
N LYS A 350 -9.91 12.91 -0.81
CA LYS A 350 -9.25 12.20 0.31
C LYS A 350 -8.01 11.46 -0.18
N CYS A 351 -6.89 11.58 0.53
CA CYS A 351 -5.62 10.96 0.17
C CYS A 351 -5.27 9.89 1.19
N PHE A 352 -5.00 8.68 0.70
CA PHE A 352 -4.62 7.52 1.49
C PHE A 352 -3.16 7.19 1.21
N VAL A 353 -2.28 7.28 2.22
CA VAL A 353 -0.84 7.45 2.01
C VAL A 353 -0.02 6.43 2.77
N ARG A 354 0.81 5.67 2.04
CA ARG A 354 1.67 4.62 2.59
C ARG A 354 2.83 5.15 3.43
N GLU A 355 3.60 6.10 2.90
CA GLU A 355 4.80 6.65 3.56
C GLU A 355 4.49 8.00 4.23
N LEU A 356 3.46 8.04 5.06
CA LEU A 356 2.97 9.28 5.66
C LEU A 356 3.75 9.68 6.91
N LYS A 357 4.05 10.97 7.04
CA LYS A 357 4.50 11.57 8.31
C LYS A 357 3.76 12.89 8.55
N MET A 358 2.81 12.86 9.48
CA MET A 358 2.06 14.05 9.91
C MET A 358 2.81 14.81 11.00
N SER A 359 3.42 14.07 11.94
CA SER A 359 4.12 14.61 13.12
C SER A 359 5.64 14.64 13.03
#